data_AF-A0A146FPC9-F1
#
_entry.id   AF-A0A146FPC9-F1
#
_cell.length_a   1.000
_cell.length_b   1.000
_cell.length_c   1.000
_cell.angle_alpha   90.00
_cell.angle_beta   90.00
_cell.angle_gamma   90.00
#
_symmetry.space_group_name_H-M   'P 1'
#
loop_
_entity.id
_entity.type
_entity.pdbx_description
1 polymer ?
#
loop_
_entity_poly.entity_id
_entity_poly.type
_entity_poly.pdbx_seq_one_letter_code
_entity_poly.pdbx_strand_id
1 'polypeptide(L)'
;MGLTDGMTQIGQWLPVISRVVMRTLFGEEEQGDFNSSWNWNVVQNNGVRAAQQVPHVHFHVIPRPPDRPAEGKGKAHLSYVMFGRGQREDLDDEEGASLAGLLREELAREVERVKRDEGVDLEGEFGGFGVEKGKL
;
A
#
# COMPACT_ATOMS: atom_id res chain seq x y z
N MET A 1 -26.16 13.72 5.73
CA MET A 1 -25.07 12.75 5.97
C MET A 1 -24.74 12.14 4.63
N GLY A 2 -23.49 12.15 4.14
CA GLY A 2 -23.15 11.30 2.97
C GLY A 2 -22.41 11.89 1.77
N LEU A 3 -21.54 12.90 1.91
CA LEU A 3 -20.55 13.22 0.86
C LEU A 3 -19.13 13.44 1.42
N THR A 4 -19.01 13.88 2.66
CA THR A 4 -17.72 14.17 3.30
C THR A 4 -16.99 12.92 3.80
N ASP A 5 -17.72 11.87 4.17
CA ASP A 5 -17.15 10.69 4.83
C ASP A 5 -16.23 9.87 3.90
N GLY A 6 -16.65 9.62 2.65
CA GLY A 6 -15.84 8.81 1.72
C GLY A 6 -14.49 9.43 1.38
N MET A 7 -14.42 10.75 1.16
CA MET A 7 -13.15 11.43 0.88
C MET A 7 -12.27 11.51 2.14
N THR A 8 -12.88 11.70 3.31
CA THR A 8 -12.18 11.65 4.60
C THR A 8 -11.53 10.29 4.82
N GLN A 9 -12.27 9.20 4.58
CA GLN A 9 -11.76 7.84 4.69
C GLN A 9 -10.61 7.58 3.71
N ILE A 10 -10.73 8.00 2.45
CA ILE A 10 -9.62 7.88 1.48
C ILE A 10 -8.38 8.63 1.99
N GLY A 11 -8.55 9.85 2.48
CA GLY A 11 -7.45 10.65 3.05
C GLY A 11 -6.80 10.01 4.27
N GLN A 12 -7.58 9.30 5.11
CA GLN A 12 -7.07 8.56 6.27
C GLN A 12 -6.31 7.29 5.87
N TRP A 13 -6.80 6.53 4.89
CA TRP A 13 -6.19 5.26 4.49
C TRP A 13 -4.97 5.41 3.57
N LEU A 14 -4.90 6.47 2.77
CA LEU A 14 -3.81 6.67 1.81
C LEU A 14 -2.40 6.70 2.45
N PRO A 15 -2.15 7.42 3.58
CA PRO A 15 -0.85 7.37 4.25
C PRO A 15 -0.55 5.99 4.88
N VAL A 16 -1.57 5.30 5.39
CA VAL A 16 -1.48 3.95 5.95
C VAL A 16 -1.00 2.97 4.89
N ILE A 17 -1.71 2.92 3.75
CA ILE A 17 -1.37 2.04 2.62
C ILE A 17 0.01 2.40 2.06
N SER A 18 0.36 3.68 1.98
CA SER A 18 1.69 4.10 1.51
C SER A 18 2.81 3.51 2.37
N ARG A 19 2.69 3.58 3.71
CA ARG A 19 3.69 3.01 4.63
C ARG A 19 3.74 1.49 4.56
N VAL A 20 2.58 0.82 4.44
CA VAL A 20 2.50 -0.63 4.27
C VAL A 20 3.25 -1.06 3.02
N VAL A 21 2.96 -0.46 1.87
CA VAL A 21 3.63 -0.80 0.60
C VAL A 21 5.15 -0.60 0.72
N MET A 22 5.61 0.55 1.26
CA MET A 22 7.04 0.80 1.38
C MET A 22 7.72 -0.18 2.35
N ARG A 23 7.12 -0.46 3.52
CA ARG A 23 7.68 -1.41 4.49
C ARG A 23 7.73 -2.83 3.96
N THR A 24 6.69 -3.27 3.28
CA THR A 24 6.66 -4.61 2.69
C THR A 24 7.79 -4.81 1.68
N LEU A 25 8.08 -3.78 0.87
CA LEU A 25 9.05 -3.89 -0.22
C LEU A 25 10.49 -3.56 0.19
N PHE A 26 10.68 -2.65 1.14
CA PHE A 26 11.99 -2.11 1.50
C PHE A 26 12.41 -2.40 2.95
N GLY A 27 11.54 -3.00 3.78
CA GLY A 27 11.78 -3.25 5.20
C GLY A 27 11.44 -2.04 6.08
N GLU A 28 11.74 -2.10 7.39
CA GLU A 28 11.65 -0.93 8.27
C GLU A 28 12.85 -0.02 8.05
N GLU A 29 12.64 1.30 8.11
CA GLU A 29 13.74 2.23 8.33
C GLU A 29 14.06 2.34 9.81
N GLU A 30 15.35 2.48 10.14
CA GLU A 30 15.76 3.00 11.44
C GLU A 30 15.03 4.34 11.66
N GLN A 31 14.19 4.37 12.70
CA GLN A 31 13.34 5.50 13.07
C GLN A 31 14.13 6.82 13.08
N GLY A 32 13.61 7.87 12.46
CA GLY A 32 14.16 9.18 12.77
C GLY A 32 13.54 10.42 12.12
N ASP A 33 13.04 10.38 10.89
CA ASP A 33 12.65 11.64 10.25
C ASP A 33 11.68 11.45 9.08
N PHE A 34 10.99 12.52 8.67
CA PHE A 34 10.28 12.63 7.39
C PHE A 34 11.23 12.48 6.17
N ASN A 35 12.51 12.27 6.45
CA ASN A 35 13.62 12.02 5.55
C ASN A 35 13.79 10.53 5.25
N SER A 36 12.67 9.80 5.11
CA SER A 36 12.71 8.40 4.72
C SER A 36 13.40 8.25 3.37
N SER A 37 14.40 7.38 3.28
CA SER A 37 15.03 6.91 2.04
C SER A 37 14.01 6.30 1.05
N TRP A 38 12.80 5.98 1.51
CA TRP A 38 11.70 5.62 0.63
C TRP A 38 11.26 6.80 -0.22
N ASN A 39 11.33 6.60 -1.53
CA ASN A 39 10.77 7.50 -2.51
C ASN A 39 9.59 6.79 -3.17
N TRP A 40 8.44 7.45 -3.32
CA TRP A 40 7.30 6.90 -4.06
C TRP A 40 6.42 8.00 -4.64
N ASN A 41 5.67 7.69 -5.69
CA ASN A 41 4.62 8.55 -6.22
C ASN A 41 3.26 8.05 -5.73
N VAL A 42 2.33 8.98 -5.51
CA VAL A 42 0.91 8.68 -5.40
C VAL A 42 0.18 9.38 -6.55
N VAL A 43 -0.48 8.61 -7.42
CA VAL A 43 -1.05 9.12 -8.67
C VAL A 43 -2.51 8.71 -8.80
N GLN A 44 -3.35 9.65 -9.23
CA GLN A 44 -4.76 9.41 -9.53
C GLN A 44 -5.12 10.16 -10.81
N ASN A 45 -5.62 9.42 -11.81
CA ASN A 45 -5.98 9.98 -13.12
C ASN A 45 -7.50 10.10 -13.26
N ASN A 46 -8.00 11.28 -13.65
CA ASN A 46 -9.42 11.55 -13.87
C ASN A 46 -9.74 11.78 -15.35
N GLY A 47 -10.37 10.80 -15.98
CA GLY A 47 -10.82 10.84 -17.37
C GLY A 47 -9.77 10.37 -18.38
N VAL A 48 -10.26 10.01 -19.57
CA VAL A 48 -9.46 9.42 -20.65
C VAL A 48 -8.31 10.34 -21.09
N ARG A 49 -8.53 11.66 -21.12
CA ARG A 49 -7.49 12.65 -21.47
C ARG A 49 -6.39 12.79 -20.41
N ALA A 50 -6.62 12.31 -19.19
CA ALA A 50 -5.62 12.19 -18.14
C ALA A 50 -5.02 10.77 -18.06
N ALA A 51 -5.21 9.93 -19.09
CA ALA A 51 -4.75 8.55 -19.16
C ALA A 51 -5.39 7.59 -18.13
N GLN A 52 -6.63 7.85 -17.69
CA GLN A 52 -7.41 6.86 -16.95
C GLN A 52 -7.89 5.74 -17.89
N GLN A 53 -7.58 4.49 -17.55
CA GLN A 53 -7.97 3.31 -18.35
C GLN A 53 -9.20 2.62 -17.80
N VAL A 54 -9.23 2.39 -16.47
CA VAL A 54 -10.36 1.74 -15.79
C VAL A 54 -11.33 2.82 -15.28
N PRO A 55 -12.64 2.76 -15.59
CA PRO A 55 -13.64 3.76 -15.19
C PRO A 55 -14.04 3.61 -13.71
N HIS A 56 -13.04 3.56 -12.83
CA HIS A 56 -13.16 3.54 -11.38
C HIS A 56 -12.07 4.44 -10.79
N VAL A 57 -12.38 5.21 -9.74
CA VAL A 57 -11.38 6.01 -9.04
C VAL A 57 -10.42 5.05 -8.33
N HIS A 58 -9.15 5.11 -8.70
CA HIS A 58 -8.08 4.31 -8.09
C HIS A 58 -6.84 5.17 -7.93
N PHE A 59 -6.07 4.86 -6.89
CA PHE A 59 -4.78 5.48 -6.62
C PHE A 59 -3.70 4.46 -6.91
N HIS A 60 -2.65 4.89 -7.61
CA HIS A 60 -1.42 4.14 -7.71
C HIS A 60 -0.47 4.63 -6.61
N VAL A 61 -0.02 3.73 -5.76
CA VAL A 61 1.16 3.93 -4.90
C VAL A 61 2.33 3.26 -5.62
N ILE A 62 3.27 4.06 -6.12
CA ILE A 62 4.35 3.61 -7.00
C ILE A 62 5.69 3.81 -6.30
N PRO A 63 6.24 2.78 -5.64
CA PRO A 63 7.56 2.84 -5.03
C PRO A 63 8.66 3.18 -6.06
N ARG A 64 9.71 3.86 -5.60
CA ARG A 64 10.85 4.33 -6.39
C ARG A 64 12.13 3.92 -5.66
N PRO A 65 12.72 2.76 -6.01
CA PRO A 65 13.98 2.35 -5.40
C PRO A 65 15.12 3.30 -5.78
N PRO A 66 16.17 3.41 -4.95
CA PRO A 66 17.35 4.20 -5.28
C PRO A 66 18.08 3.65 -6.53
N ASP A 67 18.82 4.52 -7.23
CA ASP A 67 19.51 4.20 -8.50
C ASP A 67 20.61 3.12 -8.35
N ARG A 68 21.01 2.78 -7.11
CA ARG A 68 21.86 1.62 -6.80
C ARG A 68 21.05 0.62 -5.99
N PRO A 69 21.00 -0.68 -6.37
CA PRO A 69 20.45 -1.69 -5.48
C PRO A 69 21.27 -1.70 -4.19
N ALA A 70 20.60 -1.67 -3.04
CA ALA A 70 21.27 -1.79 -1.75
C ALA A 70 22.13 -3.07 -1.77
N GLU A 71 23.42 -2.94 -1.44
CA GLU A 71 24.31 -4.08 -1.31
C GLU A 71 23.89 -4.88 -0.07
N GLY A 72 22.99 -5.83 -0.26
CA GLY A 72 22.50 -6.71 0.78
C GLY A 72 21.64 -7.81 0.17
N LYS A 73 21.98 -9.07 0.45
CA LYS A 73 21.14 -10.22 0.08
C LYS A 73 19.89 -10.19 0.97
N GLY A 74 18.83 -9.51 0.52
CA GLY A 74 17.54 -9.42 1.19
C GLY A 74 16.38 -9.25 0.20
N LYS A 75 15.17 -9.05 0.72
CA LYS A 75 13.87 -8.94 -0.01
C LYS A 75 13.85 -7.93 -1.18
N ALA A 76 14.90 -7.13 -1.34
CA ALA A 76 15.16 -6.21 -2.45
C ALA A 76 15.26 -6.90 -3.84
N HIS A 77 15.46 -8.21 -3.94
CA HIS A 77 15.42 -8.87 -5.25
C HIS A 77 14.02 -8.87 -5.89
N LEU A 78 12.96 -8.87 -5.06
CA LEU A 78 11.58 -8.70 -5.54
C LEU A 78 11.33 -7.27 -6.06
N SER A 79 12.12 -6.28 -5.61
CA SER A 79 11.94 -4.86 -5.96
C SER A 79 12.71 -4.40 -7.21
N TYR A 80 13.37 -5.30 -7.95
CA TYR A 80 13.94 -4.96 -9.26
C TYR A 80 13.04 -5.43 -10.42
N VAL A 81 12.35 -6.57 -10.26
CA VAL A 81 11.41 -7.11 -11.27
C VAL A 81 10.10 -6.29 -11.33
N MET A 82 9.66 -5.75 -10.19
CA MET A 82 8.38 -5.04 -10.04
C MET A 82 8.35 -3.59 -10.58
N PHE A 83 9.45 -3.03 -11.10
CA PHE A 83 9.62 -1.56 -11.17
C PHE A 83 9.91 -0.94 -12.54
N GLY A 84 9.50 -1.59 -13.63
CA GLY A 84 9.18 -0.86 -14.86
C GLY A 84 10.36 -0.16 -15.56
N ARG A 85 11.60 -0.56 -15.30
CA ARG A 85 12.73 -0.42 -16.23
C ARG A 85 13.07 -1.81 -16.77
N GLY A 86 12.50 -2.15 -17.92
CA GLY A 86 12.57 -3.49 -18.50
C GLY A 86 11.19 -3.96 -18.97
N GLN A 87 11.15 -5.10 -19.65
CA GLN A 87 9.91 -5.74 -20.10
C GLN A 87 9.02 -6.00 -18.88
N ARG A 88 7.77 -5.56 -18.93
CA ARG A 88 6.78 -5.86 -17.87
C ARG A 88 6.43 -7.33 -18.02
N GLU A 89 7.07 -8.17 -17.21
CA GLU A 89 6.59 -9.52 -17.00
C GLU A 89 5.54 -9.43 -15.90
N ASP A 90 4.34 -9.96 -16.20
CA ASP A 90 3.28 -10.06 -15.21
C ASP A 90 3.77 -10.96 -14.08
N LEU A 91 3.41 -10.62 -12.84
CA LEU A 91 3.57 -11.58 -11.75
C LEU A 91 2.70 -12.79 -12.04
N ASP A 92 3.23 -13.97 -11.77
CA ASP A 92 2.38 -15.14 -11.73
C ASP A 92 1.46 -15.11 -10.49
N ASP A 93 0.45 -15.98 -10.50
CA ASP A 93 -0.56 -16.03 -9.45
C ASP A 93 0.04 -16.35 -8.07
N GLU A 94 1.16 -17.09 -8.00
CA GLU A 94 1.83 -17.47 -6.75
C GLU A 94 2.59 -16.28 -6.15
N GLU A 95 3.37 -15.58 -6.96
CA GLU A 95 4.07 -14.36 -6.57
C GLU A 95 3.09 -13.28 -6.11
N GLY A 96 2.00 -13.10 -6.85
CA GLY A 96 0.93 -12.16 -6.50
C GLY A 96 0.25 -12.51 -5.16
N ALA A 97 -0.06 -13.79 -4.94
CA ALA A 97 -0.66 -14.25 -3.69
C ALA A 97 0.26 -14.06 -2.49
N SER A 98 1.56 -14.36 -2.66
CA SER A 98 2.60 -14.19 -1.64
C SER A 98 2.75 -12.73 -1.24
N LEU A 99 2.89 -11.81 -2.22
CA LEU A 99 3.01 -10.38 -1.96
C LEU A 99 1.75 -9.83 -1.25
N ALA A 100 0.56 -10.24 -1.69
CA ALA A 100 -0.69 -9.84 -1.05
C ALA A 100 -0.79 -10.33 0.41
N GLY A 101 -0.22 -11.50 0.72
CA GLY A 101 -0.08 -12.00 2.08
C GLY A 101 0.76 -11.07 2.96
N LEU A 102 1.95 -10.72 2.47
CA LEU A 102 2.87 -9.81 3.17
C LEU A 102 2.24 -8.41 3.40
N LEU A 103 1.54 -7.88 2.40
CA LEU A 103 0.84 -6.59 2.52
C LEU A 103 -0.25 -6.65 3.60
N ARG A 104 -1.02 -7.74 3.70
CA ARG A 104 -2.06 -7.90 4.73
C ARG A 104 -1.48 -7.97 6.14
N GLU A 105 -0.36 -8.68 6.30
CA GLU A 105 0.34 -8.77 7.58
C GLU A 105 0.87 -7.40 8.03
N GLU A 106 1.51 -6.66 7.12
CA GLU A 106 2.00 -5.31 7.41
C GLU A 106 0.85 -4.32 7.66
N LEU A 107 -0.27 -4.44 6.94
CA LEU A 107 -1.46 -3.62 7.16
C LEU A 107 -2.02 -3.82 8.56
N ALA A 108 -2.12 -5.05 9.04
CA ALA A 108 -2.62 -5.34 10.39
C ALA A 108 -1.72 -4.68 11.47
N ARG A 109 -0.39 -4.76 11.32
CA ARG A 109 0.56 -4.10 12.22
C ARG A 109 0.43 -2.58 12.17
N GLU A 110 0.25 -2.05 10.97
CA GLU A 110 0.15 -0.62 10.73
C GLU A 110 -1.13 -0.03 11.35
N VAL A 111 -2.27 -0.70 11.21
CA VAL A 111 -3.56 -0.28 11.80
C VAL A 111 -3.46 -0.21 13.32
N GLU A 112 -2.90 -1.24 13.96
CA GLU A 112 -2.68 -1.24 15.42
C GLU A 112 -1.77 -0.09 15.87
N ARG A 113 -0.69 0.17 15.12
CA ARG A 113 0.22 1.28 15.40
C ARG A 113 -0.47 2.63 15.24
N VAL A 114 -1.27 2.86 14.20
CA VAL A 114 -2.03 4.11 14.01
C VAL A 114 -3.00 4.35 15.16
N LYS A 115 -3.72 3.30 15.58
CA LYS A 115 -4.62 3.36 16.73
C LYS A 115 -3.89 3.72 18.03
N ARG A 116 -2.72 3.10 18.27
CA ARG A 116 -1.91 3.30 19.47
C ARG A 116 -1.19 4.66 19.50
N ASP A 117 -0.54 5.04 18.41
CA ASP A 117 0.43 6.15 18.37
C ASP A 117 -0.19 7.45 17.84
N GLU A 118 -1.12 7.36 16.89
CA GLU A 118 -1.77 8.52 16.28
C GLU A 118 -3.17 8.77 16.86
N GLY A 119 -3.71 7.83 17.66
CA GLY A 119 -5.04 7.93 18.28
C GLY A 119 -6.19 7.89 17.27
N VAL A 120 -5.92 7.46 16.04
CA VAL A 120 -6.91 7.35 14.96
C VAL A 120 -7.43 5.91 14.91
N ASP A 121 -8.71 5.72 15.24
CA ASP A 121 -9.37 4.43 15.08
C ASP A 121 -9.88 4.26 13.64
N LEU A 122 -9.13 3.49 12.85
CA LEU A 122 -9.47 3.17 11.47
C LEU A 122 -10.56 2.08 11.36
N GLU A 123 -10.85 1.36 12.45
CA GLU A 123 -11.80 0.24 12.44
C GLU A 123 -13.26 0.69 12.57
N GLY A 124 -13.52 1.84 13.21
CA GLY A 124 -14.78 2.60 13.19
C GLY A 124 -16.08 1.78 13.12
N GLU A 125 -17.09 2.28 12.39
CA GLU A 125 -18.40 1.61 12.22
C GLU A 125 -18.35 0.28 11.42
N PHE A 126 -17.17 -0.16 10.95
CA PHE A 126 -17.01 -1.37 10.14
C PHE A 126 -16.64 -2.62 10.95
N GLY A 127 -16.23 -2.48 12.21
CA GLY A 127 -15.97 -3.60 13.13
C GLY A 127 -17.19 -4.48 13.46
N GLY A 128 -18.39 -4.11 13.00
CA GLY A 128 -19.64 -4.83 13.22
C GLY A 128 -19.99 -5.91 12.18
N PHE A 129 -19.28 -6.02 11.06
CA PHE A 129 -19.50 -7.11 10.11
C PHE A 129 -18.79 -8.37 10.57
N GLY A 130 -19.30 -8.95 11.66
CA GLY A 130 -19.01 -10.33 12.00
C GLY A 130 -19.32 -11.21 10.79
N VAL A 131 -18.34 -12.01 10.38
CA VAL A 131 -18.54 -13.07 9.39
C VAL A 131 -19.55 -14.05 9.99
N GLU A 132 -20.84 -13.85 9.70
CA GLU A 132 -21.82 -14.90 9.89
C GLU A 132 -21.39 -16.03 8.95
N LYS A 133 -20.86 -17.10 9.55
CA LYS A 133 -20.61 -18.36 8.85
C LYS A 133 -21.96 -18.85 8.33
N GLY A 134 -22.28 -18.50 7.10
CA GLY A 134 -23.36 -19.11 6.34
C GLY A 134 -23.13 -20.62 6.34
N LYS A 135 -24.03 -21.36 7.00
CA LYS A 135 -24.11 -22.81 6.86
C LYS A 135 -24.46 -23.10 5.40
N LEU A 136 -23.58 -23.85 4.74
CA LEU A 136 -23.93 -24.66 3.57
C LEU A 136 -24.98 -25.70 3.96
#